data_AF-A5Y3E6-F1
#
_entry.id   AF-A5Y3E6-F1
#
_cell.length_a   1.000
_cell.length_b   1.000
_cell.length_c   1.000
_cell.angle_alpha   90.00
_cell.angle_beta   90.00
_cell.angle_gamma   90.00
#
_symmetry.space_group_name_H-M   'P 1'
#
loop_
_entity.id
_entity.type
_entity.pdbx_description
1 polymer ?
#
loop_
_entity_poly.entity_id
_entity_poly.type
_entity_poly.pdbx_seq_one_letter_code
_entity_poly.pdbx_strand_id
1 'polypeptide(L)'
;FKDKFRGWVGFSVPVSHRITAGCDILLMPSRFEPCGLNQLYAMQYGTVPVVHATGGLRDTVENFNPFGENGEQGTGWAFAPLTTENMLW
;
A
#
# COMPACT_ATOMS: atom_id res chain seq x y z
N PHE A 1 8.81 12.41 19.58
CA PHE A 1 8.86 11.20 18.74
C PHE A 1 9.81 11.32 17.54
N LYS A 2 10.96 11.99 17.68
CA LYS A 2 11.87 12.23 16.54
C LYS A 2 12.45 10.94 15.94
N ASP A 3 12.48 9.89 16.75
CA ASP A 3 13.04 8.58 16.42
C ASP A 3 11.98 7.61 15.86
N LYS A 4 10.70 8.03 15.87
CA LYS A 4 9.57 7.21 15.39
C LYS A 4 8.91 7.77 14.13
N PHE A 5 8.97 9.09 13.92
CA PHE A 5 8.31 9.74 12.80
C PHE A 5 9.24 10.73 12.10
N ARG A 6 9.25 10.66 10.78
CA ARG A 6 9.83 11.68 9.90
C ARG A 6 8.84 12.07 8.81
N GLY A 7 8.74 13.38 8.60
CA GLY A 7 7.99 13.97 7.49
C GLY A 7 8.96 14.52 6.47
N TRP A 8 8.66 14.28 5.20
CA TRP A 8 9.33 14.89 4.06
C TRP A 8 8.35 15.86 3.39
N VAL A 9 8.77 17.11 3.20
CA VAL A 9 7.92 18.16 2.60
C VAL A 9 8.54 18.56 1.26
N GLY A 10 7.74 18.50 0.20
CA GLY A 10 8.16 18.70 -1.18
C GLY A 10 8.15 17.41 -1.98
N PHE A 11 8.09 17.53 -3.31
CA PHE A 11 8.05 16.38 -4.20
C PHE A 11 9.39 16.19 -4.92
N SER A 12 9.88 14.96 -4.89
CA SER A 12 11.06 14.53 -5.65
C SER A 12 10.86 13.07 -6.03
N VAL A 13 10.79 12.79 -7.34
CA VAL A 13 10.62 11.42 -7.85
C VAL A 13 11.71 10.48 -7.30
N PRO A 14 13.01 10.82 -7.36
CA PRO A 14 14.05 9.94 -6.80
C PRO A 14 13.94 9.70 -5.29
N VAL A 15 13.43 10.66 -4.52
CA VAL A 15 13.22 10.48 -3.07
C VAL A 15 12.01 9.58 -2.85
N SER A 16 10.92 9.78 -3.60
CA SER A 16 9.71 8.96 -3.53
C SER A 16 10.03 7.48 -3.73
N HIS A 17 10.75 7.13 -4.80
CA HIS A 17 11.13 5.73 -5.06
C HIS A 17 12.05 5.16 -3.98
N ARG A 18 13.00 5.95 -3.45
CA ARG A 18 13.88 5.50 -2.36
C ARG A 18 13.14 5.27 -1.05
N ILE A 19 12.16 6.12 -0.73
CA ILE A 19 11.31 5.93 0.44
C ILE A 19 10.50 4.65 0.26
N THR A 20 9.78 4.50 -0.86
CA THR A 20 8.99 3.30 -1.13
C THR A 20 9.87 2.05 -1.02
N ALA A 21 11.00 1.98 -1.74
CA ALA A 21 11.88 0.81 -1.73
C ALA A 21 12.58 0.53 -0.38
N GLY A 22 12.64 1.51 0.52
CA GLY A 22 13.22 1.37 1.86
C GLY A 22 12.19 1.05 2.94
N CYS A 23 10.90 0.96 2.61
CA CYS A 23 9.83 0.67 3.54
C CYS A 23 9.40 -0.80 3.47
N ASP A 24 9.00 -1.34 4.62
CA ASP A 24 8.33 -2.65 4.68
C ASP A 24 6.88 -2.57 4.17
N ILE A 25 6.20 -1.46 4.48
CA ILE A 25 4.79 -1.25 4.17
C ILE A 25 4.57 0.13 3.53
N LEU A 26 3.77 0.16 2.46
CA LEU A 26 3.17 1.37 1.91
C LEU A 26 1.71 1.44 2.36
N LEU A 27 1.38 2.39 3.23
CA LEU A 27 -0.01 2.66 3.63
C LEU A 27 -0.63 3.74 2.71
N MET A 28 -1.71 3.40 2.02
CA MET A 28 -2.43 4.29 1.11
C MET A 28 -3.95 4.30 1.40
N PRO A 29 -4.40 5.03 2.43
CA PRO A 29 -5.79 5.09 2.87
C PRO A 29 -6.56 6.17 2.09
N SER A 30 -6.34 6.26 0.77
CA SER A 30 -6.89 7.31 -0.08
C SER A 30 -8.42 7.20 -0.20
N ARG A 31 -9.15 8.32 -0.16
CA ARG A 31 -10.59 8.35 -0.49
C ARG A 31 -10.87 8.17 -1.98
N PHE A 32 -9.93 8.62 -2.80
CA PHE A 32 -10.00 8.62 -4.25
C PHE A 32 -8.63 8.33 -4.83
N GLU A 33 -8.57 7.53 -5.89
CA GLU A 33 -7.34 7.20 -6.60
C GLU A 33 -7.61 7.12 -8.11
N PRO A 34 -6.96 7.96 -8.94
CA PRO A 34 -7.14 7.97 -10.40
C PRO A 34 -6.04 7.28 -11.24
N CYS A 35 -4.86 6.97 -10.69
CA CYS A 35 -3.65 6.64 -11.46
C CYS A 35 -3.03 5.28 -11.12
N GLY A 36 -3.05 4.89 -9.85
CA GLY A 36 -2.70 3.54 -9.40
C GLY A 36 -1.24 3.16 -9.61
N LEU A 37 -0.29 4.10 -9.56
CA LEU A 37 1.13 3.77 -9.74
C LEU A 37 1.86 3.41 -8.44
N ASN A 38 1.44 3.97 -7.30
CA ASN A 38 2.20 3.82 -6.05
C ASN A 38 2.24 2.37 -5.54
N GLN A 39 1.11 1.65 -5.62
CA GLN A 39 1.02 0.24 -5.25
C GLN A 39 1.80 -0.65 -6.23
N LEU A 40 1.89 -0.28 -7.51
CA LEU A 40 2.72 -0.98 -8.49
C LEU A 40 4.21 -0.82 -8.17
N TYR A 41 4.65 0.39 -7.80
CA TYR A 41 6.02 0.61 -7.32
C TYR A 41 6.31 -0.14 -6.03
N ALA A 42 5.36 -0.17 -5.08
CA ALA A 42 5.51 -0.92 -3.84
C ALA A 42 5.74 -2.41 -4.12
N MET A 43 4.87 -3.03 -4.92
CA MET A 43 5.01 -4.44 -5.32
C MET A 43 6.34 -4.69 -6.06
N GLN A 44 6.73 -3.80 -6.97
CA GLN A 44 8.00 -3.93 -7.69
C GLN A 44 9.23 -3.84 -6.78
N TYR A 45 9.14 -3.10 -5.67
CA TYR A 45 10.22 -2.99 -4.69
C TYR A 45 10.14 -3.99 -3.53
N GLY A 46 9.11 -4.84 -3.49
CA GLY A 46 8.89 -5.77 -2.38
C GLY A 46 8.31 -5.10 -1.12
N THR A 47 7.84 -3.87 -1.23
CA THR A 47 7.12 -3.16 -0.17
C THR A 47 5.65 -3.55 -0.21
N VAL A 48 5.12 -4.00 0.91
CA VAL A 48 3.74 -4.49 0.98
C VAL A 48 2.75 -3.31 0.91
N PRO A 49 1.85 -3.27 -0.09
CA PRO A 49 0.80 -2.26 -0.13
C PRO A 49 -0.34 -2.61 0.83
N VAL A 50 -0.72 -1.64 1.67
CA VAL A 50 -1.94 -1.66 2.50
C VAL A 50 -2.82 -0.50 2.07
N VAL A 51 -3.95 -0.79 1.43
CA VAL A 51 -4.71 0.20 0.67
C VAL A 51 -6.19 0.23 1.04
N HIS A 52 -6.82 1.40 0.94
CA HIS A 52 -8.28 1.45 0.86
C HIS A 52 -8.72 1.05 -0.55
N ALA A 53 -9.67 0.13 -0.67
CA ALA A 53 -10.14 -0.42 -1.95
C ALA A 53 -10.97 0.61 -2.76
N THR A 54 -10.30 1.60 -3.34
CA THR A 54 -10.87 2.65 -4.21
C THR A 54 -10.08 2.79 -5.51
N GLY A 55 -10.78 3.12 -6.61
CA GLY A 55 -10.16 3.33 -7.92
C GLY A 55 -9.22 2.20 -8.32
N GLY A 56 -8.05 2.56 -8.87
CA GLY A 56 -7.06 1.58 -9.34
C GLY A 56 -6.48 0.69 -8.23
N LEU A 57 -6.59 1.06 -6.96
CA LEU A 57 -6.11 0.24 -5.83
C LEU A 57 -6.94 -1.03 -5.66
N ARG A 58 -8.27 -0.92 -5.83
CA ARG A 58 -9.20 -2.05 -5.73
C ARG A 58 -8.92 -3.10 -6.79
N ASP A 59 -8.49 -2.66 -7.97
CA ASP A 59 -8.31 -3.53 -9.13
C ASP A 59 -6.92 -4.17 -9.20
N THR A 60 -5.97 -3.73 -8.37
CA THR A 60 -4.55 -4.13 -8.48
C THR A 60 -3.96 -4.74 -7.21
N VAL A 61 -4.54 -4.51 -6.04
CA VAL A 61 -4.08 -5.12 -4.79
C VAL A 61 -4.98 -6.29 -4.44
N GLU A 62 -4.41 -7.48 -4.47
CA GLU A 62 -5.09 -8.72 -4.10
C GLU A 62 -4.76 -9.06 -2.65
N ASN A 63 -5.80 -9.27 -1.86
CA ASN A 63 -5.66 -9.65 -0.46
C ASN A 63 -4.88 -10.96 -0.31
N PHE A 64 -3.88 -10.93 0.56
CA PHE A 64 -3.12 -12.13 0.90
C PHE A 64 -4.03 -13.21 1.49
N ASN A 65 -3.99 -14.41 0.91
CA ASN A 65 -4.73 -15.59 1.36
C ASN A 65 -3.76 -16.77 1.57
N PRO A 66 -3.42 -17.11 2.82
CA PRO A 66 -2.53 -18.24 3.11
C PRO A 66 -3.19 -19.61 2.91
N PHE A 67 -4.51 -19.66 2.75
CA PHE A 67 -5.29 -20.89 2.58
C PHE A 67 -5.90 -21.01 1.17
N GLY A 68 -5.37 -20.26 0.20
CA GLY A 68 -5.83 -20.32 -1.18
C GLY A 68 -5.65 -21.71 -1.80
N GLU A 69 -6.55 -22.10 -2.71
CA GLU A 69 -6.53 -23.42 -3.35
C GLU A 69 -5.20 -23.73 -4.07
N ASN A 70 -4.46 -22.70 -4.52
CA ASN A 70 -3.15 -22.82 -5.16
C ASN A 70 -1.97 -22.42 -4.25
N GLY A 71 -2.16 -22.42 -2.92
CA GLY A 71 -1.16 -21.99 -1.94
C GLY A 71 -1.26 -20.50 -1.57
N GLU A 72 -0.22 -19.99 -0.88
CA GLU A 72 -0.10 -18.60 -0.45
C GLU A 72 -0.11 -17.64 -1.66
N GLN A 73 -1.16 -16.82 -1.76
CA GLN A 73 -1.39 -15.92 -2.89
C GLN A 73 -1.77 -14.53 -2.41
N GLY A 74 -1.56 -13.52 -3.26
CA GLY A 74 -1.94 -12.13 -3.02
C GLY A 74 -0.75 -11.19 -3.07
N THR A 75 -1.03 -9.91 -3.25
CA THR A 75 -0.04 -8.86 -3.47
C THR A 75 -0.01 -7.79 -2.38
N GLY A 76 -0.95 -7.85 -1.42
CA GLY A 76 -0.97 -6.98 -0.25
C GLY A 76 -2.26 -7.11 0.55
N TRP A 77 -2.70 -5.98 1.12
CA TRP A 77 -3.96 -5.88 1.86
C TRP A 77 -4.79 -4.70 1.35
N ALA A 78 -6.05 -4.97 1.02
CA ALA A 78 -7.05 -4.01 0.64
C ALA A 78 -8.22 -4.05 1.63
N PHE A 79 -8.50 -2.92 2.27
CA PHE A 79 -9.59 -2.77 3.22
C PHE A 79 -10.69 -1.87 2.66
N ALA A 80 -11.93 -2.17 3.04
CA ALA A 80 -13.10 -1.33 2.82
C ALA A 80 -14.20 -1.76 3.80
N PRO A 81 -15.04 -0.83 4.31
CA PRO A 81 -15.06 0.62 4.07
C PRO A 81 -13.85 1.41 4.60
N LEU A 82 -13.66 2.68 4.18
CA LEU A 82 -12.61 3.56 4.70
C LEU A 82 -12.88 3.97 6.16
N THR A 83 -12.58 3.06 7.08
CA THR A 83 -12.61 3.33 8.52
C THR A 83 -11.36 2.76 9.19
N THR A 84 -11.06 3.26 10.39
CA THR A 84 -9.96 2.77 11.22
C THR A 84 -10.12 1.30 11.57
N GLU A 85 -11.34 0.86 11.81
CA GLU A 85 -11.66 -0.51 12.23
C GLU A 85 -11.34 -1.51 11.11
N ASN A 86 -11.76 -1.20 9.88
CA ASN A 86 -11.51 -2.07 8.72
C ASN A 86 -10.04 -2.06 8.28
N MET A 87 -9.27 -1.01 8.60
CA MET A 87 -7.82 -1.01 8.35
C MET A 87 -7.08 -1.96 9.31
N LEU A 88 -7.62 -2.17 10.51
CA LEU A 88 -6.97 -2.96 11.56
C LEU A 88 -7.37 -4.44 11.53
N TRP A 89 -8.51 -4.78 10.93
CA TRP A 89 -9.14 -6.11 10.99
C TRP A 89 -9.89 -6.44 9.69
#